data_AF-A0A1Y1KIQ6-F1
#
_entry.id   AF-A0A1Y1KIQ6-F1
#
_cell.length_a   1.000
_cell.length_b   1.000
_cell.length_c   1.000
_cell.angle_alpha   90.00
_cell.angle_beta   90.00
_cell.angle_gamma   90.00
#
_symmetry.space_group_name_H-M   'P 1'
#
loop_
_entity.id
_entity.type
_entity.pdbx_description
1 polymer ?
#
loop_
_entity_poly.entity_id
_entity_poly.type
_entity_poly.pdbx_seq_one_letter_code
_entity_poly.pdbx_strand_id
1 'polypeptide(L)'
;MHFVLFKVQGQLNITKRQVCYFIVYVNDAVELFVEEIRRDEEFWTTKMLPKLTKFYRDCIAPEIVRNNIAKGKRCVDPPYIQEAIASKTKRKNTKNKSDE
;
A
#
# COMPACT_ATOMS: atom_id res chain seq x y z
N MET A 1 -7.77 -7.83 -8.70
CA MET A 1 -8.78 -6.90 -8.14
C MET A 1 -8.42 -6.24 -6.80
N HIS A 2 -7.54 -6.79 -5.94
CA HIS A 2 -7.35 -6.24 -4.58
C HIS A 2 -6.69 -4.85 -4.52
N PHE A 3 -5.71 -4.54 -5.37
CA PHE A 3 -4.95 -3.27 -5.28
C PHE A 3 -5.75 -2.03 -5.69
N VAL A 4 -6.62 -2.16 -6.69
CA VAL A 4 -7.48 -1.05 -7.16
C VAL A 4 -8.47 -0.66 -6.07
N LEU A 5 -9.06 -1.64 -5.38
CA LEU A 5 -9.95 -1.41 -4.24
C LEU A 5 -9.25 -0.62 -3.13
N PHE A 6 -8.02 -0.97 -2.73
CA PHE A 6 -7.27 -0.19 -1.74
C PHE A 6 -7.07 1.27 -2.16
N LYS A 7 -6.77 1.53 -3.44
CA LYS A 7 -6.60 2.90 -3.94
C LYS A 7 -7.92 3.67 -3.90
N VAL A 8 -9.00 3.10 -4.40
CA VAL A 8 -10.30 3.74 -4.46
C VAL A 8 -10.86 3.99 -3.05
N GLN A 9 -10.77 3.00 -2.15
CA GLN A 9 -11.16 3.17 -0.75
C GLN A 9 -10.37 4.29 -0.06
N GLY A 10 -9.07 4.41 -0.36
CA GLY A 10 -8.26 5.52 0.14
C GLY A 10 -8.74 6.88 -0.35
N GLN A 11 -8.99 7.01 -1.65
CA GLN A 11 -9.50 8.26 -2.25
C GLN A 11 -10.89 8.63 -1.70
N LEU A 12 -11.79 7.66 -1.55
CA LEU A 12 -13.12 7.87 -0.98
C LEU A 12 -13.04 8.39 0.46
N ASN A 13 -12.17 7.82 1.29
CA ASN A 13 -11.98 8.27 2.67
C ASN A 13 -11.35 9.67 2.76
N ILE A 14 -10.38 10.00 1.90
CA ILE A 14 -9.74 11.34 1.87
C ILE A 14 -10.75 12.40 1.42
N THR A 15 -11.50 12.13 0.35
CA THR A 15 -12.46 13.07 -0.24
C THR A 15 -13.82 13.09 0.47
N LYS A 16 -14.01 12.23 1.49
CA LYS A 16 -15.27 12.03 2.22
C LYS A 16 -16.47 11.70 1.33
N ARG A 17 -16.24 11.06 0.17
CA ARG A 17 -17.28 10.61 -0.75
C ARG A 17 -17.75 9.20 -0.38
N GLN A 18 -19.01 8.89 -0.66
CA GLN A 18 -19.62 7.60 -0.32
C GLN A 18 -19.48 6.56 -1.44
N VAL A 19 -19.34 7.01 -2.70
CA VAL A 19 -19.36 6.14 -3.88
C VAL A 19 -18.34 6.64 -4.90
N CYS A 20 -17.68 5.71 -5.59
CA CYS A 20 -16.84 5.95 -6.76
C CYS A 20 -17.29 5.03 -7.89
N TYR A 21 -17.57 5.58 -9.07
CA TYR A 21 -17.79 4.81 -10.28
C TYR A 21 -16.45 4.53 -10.94
N PHE A 22 -16.03 3.26 -10.96
CA PHE A 22 -14.84 2.81 -11.65
C PHE A 22 -15.21 2.41 -13.07
N ILE A 23 -14.80 3.23 -14.02
CA ILE A 23 -15.15 3.10 -15.43
C ILE A 23 -13.91 2.68 -16.21
N VAL A 24 -13.99 1.57 -16.95
CA VAL A 24 -12.94 1.09 -17.84
C VAL A 24 -13.48 1.06 -19.27
N TYR A 25 -12.89 1.89 -20.11
CA TYR A 25 -13.13 1.92 -21.54
C TYR A 25 -11.91 1.34 -22.28
N VAL A 26 -12.17 0.48 -23.26
CA VAL A 26 -11.11 -0.16 -24.06
C VAL A 26 -11.17 0.33 -25.50
N ASN A 27 -12.31 0.17 -26.17
CA ASN A 27 -12.60 0.68 -27.51
C ASN A 27 -14.11 0.55 -27.79
N ASP A 28 -14.57 1.05 -28.94
CA ASP A 28 -16.00 1.04 -29.32
C ASP A 28 -16.58 -0.37 -29.58
N ALA A 29 -15.72 -1.38 -29.74
CA ALA A 29 -16.15 -2.77 -29.93
C ALA A 29 -16.33 -3.53 -28.60
N VAL A 30 -15.87 -2.95 -27.48
CA VAL A 30 -15.97 -3.55 -26.15
C VAL A 30 -16.89 -2.69 -25.28
N GLU A 31 -17.88 -3.30 -24.66
CA GLU A 31 -18.81 -2.61 -23.77
C GLU A 31 -18.08 -1.90 -22.62
N LEU A 32 -18.55 -0.71 -22.28
CA LEU A 32 -18.03 0.08 -21.18
C LEU A 32 -18.20 -0.70 -19.87
N PHE A 33 -17.10 -1.03 -19.21
CA PHE A 33 -17.16 -1.63 -17.88
C PHE A 33 -17.37 -0.53 -16.83
N VAL A 34 -18.43 -0.63 -16.05
CA VAL A 34 -18.75 0.30 -14.96
C VAL A 34 -18.97 -0.50 -13.68
N GLU A 35 -18.18 -0.21 -12.66
CA GLU A 35 -18.30 -0.81 -11.33
C GLU A 35 -18.55 0.28 -10.28
N GLU A 36 -19.62 0.13 -9.49
CA GLU A 36 -19.88 1.01 -8.35
C GLU A 36 -19.12 0.51 -7.11
N ILE A 37 -18.14 1.30 -6.66
CA ILE A 37 -17.38 1.02 -5.44
C ILE A 37 -17.90 1.92 -4.32
N ARG A 38 -18.48 1.29 -3.30
CA ARG A 38 -18.95 1.98 -2.09
C ARG A 38 -17.84 2.11 -1.07
N ARG A 39 -17.83 3.23 -0.34
CA ARG A 39 -16.91 3.47 0.76
C ARG A 39 -17.16 2.45 1.87
N ASP A 40 -16.09 1.81 2.31
CA ASP A 40 -16.10 0.85 3.41
C ASP A 40 -15.29 1.43 4.59
N GLU A 41 -16.02 1.92 5.59
CA GLU A 41 -15.41 2.52 6.78
C GLU A 41 -14.79 1.49 7.72
N GLU A 42 -15.37 0.29 7.82
CA GLU A 42 -14.83 -0.78 8.67
C GLU A 42 -13.51 -1.27 8.09
N PHE A 43 -13.46 -1.53 6.79
CA PHE A 43 -12.23 -1.92 6.12
C PHE A 43 -11.14 -0.84 6.23
N TRP A 44 -11.52 0.43 6.05
CA TRP A 44 -10.60 1.54 6.20
C TRP A 44 -9.98 1.59 7.61
N THR A 45 -10.83 1.59 8.64
CA THR A 45 -10.40 1.76 10.04
C THR A 45 -9.64 0.55 10.55
N THR A 46 -10.03 -0.67 10.18
CA THR A 46 -9.44 -1.90 10.72
C THR A 46 -8.21 -2.38 9.93
N LYS A 47 -8.17 -2.17 8.61
CA LYS A 47 -7.10 -2.74 7.74
C LYS A 47 -6.17 -1.71 7.14
N MET A 48 -6.68 -0.55 6.71
CA MET A 48 -5.89 0.44 5.97
C MET A 48 -5.22 1.46 6.88
N LEU A 49 -6.01 2.15 7.71
CA LEU A 49 -5.56 3.26 8.55
C LEU A 49 -4.40 2.87 9.49
N PRO A 50 -4.40 1.70 10.16
CA PRO A 50 -3.29 1.32 11.05
C PRO A 50 -1.97 1.14 10.29
N LYS A 51 -2.03 0.55 9.09
CA LYS A 51 -0.84 0.33 8.23
C LYS A 51 -0.30 1.65 7.71
N LEU A 52 -1.18 2.55 7.25
CA LEU A 52 -0.82 3.89 6.79
C LEU A 52 -0.23 4.73 7.92
N THR A 53 -0.83 4.67 9.11
CA THR A 53 -0.36 5.40 10.30
C THR A 53 1.02 4.92 10.72
N LYS A 54 1.23 3.59 10.77
CA LYS A 54 2.53 3.01 11.09
C LYS A 54 3.59 3.41 10.05
N PHE A 55 3.28 3.28 8.77
CA PHE A 55 4.18 3.70 7.69
C PHE A 55 4.54 5.19 7.79
N TYR A 56 3.55 6.05 8.01
CA TYR A 56 3.79 7.48 8.16
C TYR A 56 4.69 7.79 9.35
N ARG A 57 4.39 7.21 10.53
CA ARG A 57 5.15 7.48 11.77
C ARG A 57 6.56 6.92 11.74
N ASP A 58 6.73 5.71 11.25
CA ASP A 58 7.99 4.98 11.39
C ASP A 58 8.92 5.18 10.17
N CYS A 59 8.35 5.47 8.99
CA CYS A 59 9.12 5.61 7.75
C CYS A 59 9.17 7.07 7.27
N ILE A 60 8.03 7.77 7.19
CA ILE A 60 7.98 9.09 6.53
C ILE A 60 8.35 10.24 7.48
N ALA A 61 7.79 10.25 8.69
CA ALA A 61 8.00 11.34 9.65
C ALA A 61 9.49 11.54 10.02
N PRO A 62 10.30 10.50 10.26
CA PRO A 62 11.74 10.67 10.53
C PRO A 62 12.49 11.28 9.34
N GLU A 63 12.10 10.95 8.12
CA GLU A 63 12.73 11.45 6.89
C GLU A 63 12.44 12.93 6.67
N ILE A 64 11.21 13.37 6.96
CA ILE A 64 10.81 14.79 6.94
C ILE A 64 11.58 15.57 8.01
N VAL A 65 11.56 15.10 9.26
CA VAL A 65 12.21 15.79 10.40
C VAL A 65 13.73 15.89 10.22
N ARG A 66 14.37 14.83 9.70
CA ARG A 66 15.83 14.81 9.47
C ARG A 66 16.25 15.51 8.18
N ASN A 67 15.28 15.83 7.32
CA ASN A 67 15.47 16.39 5.98
C ASN A 67 16.50 15.58 5.16
N ASN A 68 16.37 14.25 5.19
CA ASN A 68 17.32 13.34 4.54
C ASN A 68 17.27 13.47 3.02
N ILE A 69 16.09 13.74 2.45
CA ILE A 69 15.88 13.92 1.00
C ILE A 69 16.69 15.10 0.48
N ALA A 70 16.63 16.28 1.13
CA ALA A 70 17.42 17.43 0.71
C ALA A 70 18.93 17.21 0.89
N LYS A 71 19.33 16.27 1.76
CA LYS A 71 20.73 15.88 1.98
C LYS A 71 21.20 14.77 1.05
N GLY A 72 20.35 14.31 0.10
CA GLY A 72 20.65 13.20 -0.81
C GLY A 72 20.86 11.85 -0.09
N LYS A 73 20.39 11.71 1.15
CA LYS A 73 20.51 10.46 1.90
C LYS A 73 19.41 9.49 1.51
N ARG A 74 19.73 8.19 1.53
CA ARG A 74 18.74 7.13 1.34
C ARG A 74 17.83 7.03 2.56
N CYS A 75 16.55 6.73 2.32
CA CYS A 75 15.59 6.46 3.38
C CYS A 75 16.08 5.29 4.24
N VAL A 76 15.89 5.41 5.55
CA VAL A 76 16.28 4.38 6.50
C VAL A 76 15.07 3.52 6.85
N ASP A 77 15.18 2.22 6.58
CA ASP A 77 14.13 1.26 6.94
C ASP A 77 14.05 1.08 8.46
N PRO A 78 12.86 1.16 9.08
CA PRO A 78 12.67 0.85 10.49
C PRO A 78 12.92 -0.64 10.80
N PRO A 79 13.22 -0.99 12.07
CA PRO A 79 13.66 -2.34 12.48
C PRO A 79 12.75 -3.47 11.99
N TYR A 80 11.42 -3.28 12.05
CA TYR A 80 10.46 -4.30 11.63
C TYR A 80 10.57 -4.66 10.14
N ILE A 81 10.98 -3.71 9.28
CA ILE A 81 11.20 -3.96 7.85
C ILE A 81 12.48 -4.76 7.67
N GLN A 82 13.54 -4.38 8.38
CA GLN A 82 14.83 -5.08 8.33
C GLN A 82 14.71 -6.54 8.79
N GLU A 83 13.97 -6.79 9.88
CA GLU A 83 13.65 -8.13 10.38
C GLU A 83 12.83 -8.94 9.38
N ALA A 84 11.84 -8.31 8.73
CA ALA A 84 11.02 -8.95 7.69
C ALA A 84 11.87 -9.33 6.45
N ILE A 85 12.83 -8.49 6.06
CA ILE A 85 13.76 -8.80 4.96
C ILE A 85 14.69 -9.96 5.35
N ALA A 86 15.22 -9.93 6.57
CA ALA A 86 16.11 -10.98 7.08
C ALA A 86 15.40 -12.34 7.16
N SER A 87 14.17 -12.37 7.67
CA SER A 87 13.37 -13.61 7.75
C SER A 87 13.03 -14.19 6.37
N LYS A 88 12.69 -13.36 5.38
CA LYS A 88 12.48 -13.81 3.99
C LYS A 88 13.73 -14.39 3.36
N THR A 89 14.89 -13.77 3.61
CA THR A 89 16.19 -14.22 3.10
C THR A 89 16.57 -15.58 3.70
N LYS A 90 16.36 -15.77 5.01
CA LYS A 90 16.57 -17.07 5.68
C LYS A 90 15.72 -18.18 5.04
N ARG A 91 14.41 -17.94 4.82
CA ARG A 91 13.50 -18.90 4.19
C ARG A 91 13.94 -19.30 2.78
N LYS A 92 14.48 -18.37 1.99
CA LYS A 92 14.97 -18.63 0.63
C LYS A 92 16.22 -19.51 0.65
N ASN A 93 17.16 -19.24 1.57
CA ASN A 93 18.37 -20.06 1.72
C ASN A 93 18.08 -21.48 2.22
N THR A 94 17.09 -21.67 3.09
CA THR A 94 16.69 -23.03 3.54
C THR A 94 16.06 -23.83 2.39
N LYS A 95 15.27 -23.19 1.52
CA LYS A 95 14.61 -23.86 0.40
C LYS A 95 15.61 -24.27 -0.70
N ASN A 96 16.60 -23.44 -0.97
CA ASN A 96 17.69 -23.77 -1.89
C ASN A 96 18.62 -24.89 -1.36
N LYS A 97 18.60 -25.18 -0.06
CA LYS A 97 19.43 -26.22 0.58
C LYS A 97 18.74 -27.59 0.71
N SER A 98 17.46 -27.66 0.36
CA SER A 98 16.65 -28.89 0.36
C SER A 98 16.41 -29.46 -1.04
N ASP A 99 16.83 -28.73 -2.07
CA ASP A 99 16.80 -29.15 -3.48
C ASP A 99 18.21 -29.56 -3.99
N GLU A 100 19.18 -29.70 -3.08
CA GLU A 100 20.53 -30.28 -3.24
C GLU A 100 20.67 -31.50 -2.31
#